data_AF-A0A494ZTM0-F1
#
_entry.id   AF-A0A494ZTM0-F1
#
_cell.length_a   1.000
_cell.length_b   1.000
_cell.length_c   1.000
_cell.angle_alpha   90.00
_cell.angle_beta   90.00
_cell.angle_gamma   90.00
#
_symmetry.space_group_name_H-M   'P 1'
#
loop_
_entity.id
_entity.type
_entity.pdbx_description
1 polymer ?
#
loop_
_entity_poly.entity_id
_entity_poly.type
_entity_poly.pdbx_seq_one_letter_code
_entity_poly.pdbx_strand_id
1 'polypeptide(L)' 'MKISLLHNAVFFLILGIMFIFIAIQTATDSVWNITTILLAGVATFDIGVAIQSIRVHCRIKKKKKKK' A
#
# COMPACT_ATOMS: atom_id res chain seq x y z
N MET A 1 -2.94 23.01 -0.33
CA MET A 1 -3.17 22.24 0.91
C MET A 1 -2.03 21.23 1.08
N LYS A 2 -1.07 21.49 1.98
CA LYS A 2 0.02 20.55 2.30
C LYS A 2 -0.53 19.51 3.30
N ILE A 3 -1.53 18.74 2.87
CA ILE A 3 -2.00 17.60 3.66
C ILE A 3 -0.80 16.69 3.78
N SER A 4 -0.39 16.40 5.01
CA SER A 4 0.77 15.58 5.34
C SER A 4 0.70 14.25 4.59
N LEU A 5 1.33 14.21 3.41
CA LEU A 5 1.27 13.10 2.45
C LEU A 5 1.75 11.78 3.07
N LEU A 6 2.52 11.87 4.16
CA LEU A 6 3.10 10.74 4.86
C LEU A 6 2.14 10.10 5.86
N HIS A 7 1.23 10.86 6.48
CA HIS A 7 0.37 10.32 7.54
C HIS A 7 -0.69 9.37 6.96
N ASN A 8 -1.30 9.75 5.85
CA ASN A 8 -2.24 8.89 5.14
C ASN A 8 -1.55 7.65 4.53
N ALA A 9 -0.32 7.80 4.04
CA ALA A 9 0.42 6.69 3.43
C ALA A 9 0.71 5.53 4.40
N VAL A 10 1.02 5.84 5.67
CA VAL A 10 1.24 4.81 6.70
C VAL A 10 -0.07 4.08 7.01
N PHE A 11 -1.19 4.80 7.05
CA PHE A 11 -2.50 4.20 7.27
C PHE A 11 -2.88 3.22 6.16
N PHE A 12 -2.70 3.59 4.89
CA PHE A 12 -2.90 2.70 3.74
C PHE A 12 -1.96 1.50 3.74
N LEU A 13 -0.71 1.66 4.18
CA LEU A 13 0.25 0.56 4.28
C LEU A 13 -0.20 -0.47 5.34
N ILE A 14 -0.62 -0.01 6.51
CA ILE A 14 -1.16 -0.87 7.58
C ILE A 14 -2.43 -1.57 7.11
N LEU A 15 -3.35 -0.84 6.45
CA LEU A 15 -4.59 -1.40 5.91
C LEU A 15 -4.29 -2.49 4.87
N GLY A 16 -3.35 -2.24 3.95
CA GLY A 16 -2.95 -3.19 2.91
C GLY A 16 -2.35 -4.48 3.47
N ILE A 17 -1.51 -4.41 4.51
CA ILE A 17 -0.96 -5.60 5.19
C ILE A 17 -2.09 -6.43 5.82
N MET A 18 -3.05 -5.76 6.45
CA MET A 18 -4.18 -6.40 7.08
C MET A 18 -5.08 -7.09 6.04
N PHE A 19 -5.30 -6.47 4.89
CA PHE A 19 -5.99 -7.11 3.76
C PHE A 19 -5.22 -8.31 3.21
N ILE A 20 -3.89 -8.27 3.11
CA ILE A 20 -3.08 -9.42 2.69
C ILE A 20 -3.27 -10.59 3.66
N PHE A 21 -3.26 -10.33 4.97
CA PHE A 21 -3.44 -11.37 5.98
C PHE A 21 -4.82 -12.04 5.89
N ILE A 22 -5.88 -11.24 5.71
CA ILE A 22 -7.24 -11.75 5.52
C ILE A 22 -7.36 -12.52 4.20
N ALA A 23 -6.68 -12.07 3.14
CA ALA A 23 -6.69 -12.72 1.83
C ALA A 23 -6.09 -14.13 1.92
N ILE A 24 -4.94 -14.26 2.60
CA ILE A 24 -4.26 -15.55 2.80
C ILE A 24 -5.15 -16.49 3.63
N GLN A 25 -5.79 -16.00 4.70
CA GLN A 25 -6.74 -16.83 5.47
C GLN A 25 -7.96 -17.25 4.64
N THR A 26 -8.48 -16.37 3.79
CA THR A 26 -9.66 -16.65 2.95
C THR A 26 -9.30 -17.59 1.78
N ALA A 27 -8.03 -17.60 1.36
CA ALA A 27 -7.53 -18.46 0.30
C ALA A 27 -7.34 -19.93 0.71
N THR A 28 -7.64 -20.29 1.97
CA THR A 28 -7.43 -21.65 2.51
C THR A 28 -8.11 -22.74 1.66
N ASP A 29 -9.32 -22.47 1.14
CA ASP A 29 -10.03 -23.43 0.28
C ASP A 29 -9.68 -23.29 -1.21
N SER A 30 -9.51 -22.05 -1.70
CA SER A 30 -9.08 -21.79 -3.09
C SER A 30 -8.69 -20.33 -3.29
N VAL A 31 -7.57 -20.11 -3.96
CA VAL A 31 -7.10 -18.76 -4.37
C VAL A 31 -8.03 -18.14 -5.43
N TRP A 32 -8.85 -18.94 -6.11
CA TRP A 32 -9.81 -18.50 -7.13
C TRP A 32 -11.10 -17.92 -6.57
N ASN A 33 -11.24 -17.83 -5.25
CA ASN A 33 -12.41 -17.22 -4.64
C ASN A 33 -12.45 -15.71 -4.96
N ILE A 34 -13.61 -15.21 -5.40
CA ILE A 34 -13.83 -13.80 -5.76
C ILE A 34 -13.39 -12.87 -4.62
N THR A 35 -13.66 -13.25 -3.37
CA THR A 35 -13.25 -12.49 -2.18
C THR A 35 -11.73 -12.35 -2.08
N THR A 36 -10.99 -13.44 -2.35
CA THR A 36 -9.52 -13.47 -2.32
C THR A 36 -8.93 -12.58 -3.41
N ILE A 37 -9.48 -12.65 -4.63
CA ILE A 37 -9.02 -11.84 -5.76
C ILE A 37 -9.30 -10.35 -5.51
N LEU A 38 -10.47 -10.02 -4.95
CA LEU A 38 -10.82 -8.64 -4.59
C LEU A 38 -9.88 -8.09 -3.52
N LEU A 39 -9.63 -8.86 -2.46
CA LEU A 39 -8.69 -8.48 -1.40
C LEU A 39 -7.26 -8.31 -1.93
N ALA A 40 -6.80 -9.21 -2.79
CA ALA A 40 -5.50 -9.11 -3.44
C ALA A 40 -5.39 -7.86 -4.33
N GLY A 41 -6.47 -7.49 -5.03
CA GLY A 41 -6.56 -6.27 -5.81
C GLY A 41 -6.44 -5.01 -4.95
N VAL A 42 -7.19 -4.95 -3.84
CA VAL A 42 -7.12 -3.83 -2.88
C VAL A 42 -5.71 -3.73 -2.27
N ALA A 43 -5.15 -4.85 -1.81
CA ALA A 43 -3.79 -4.90 -1.28
C ALA A 43 -2.73 -4.44 -2.29
N THR A 44 -2.89 -4.78 -3.57
CA THR A 44 -1.99 -4.33 -4.64
C THR A 44 -2.05 -2.82 -4.82
N PHE A 45 -3.26 -2.24 -4.75
CA PHE A 45 -3.45 -0.79 -4.81
C PHE A 45 -2.79 -0.10 -3.62
N ASP A 46 -2.98 -0.61 -2.40
CA ASP A 46 -2.36 -0.08 -1.17
C ASP A 46 -0.82 -0.12 -1.25
N ILE A 47 -0.24 -1.24 -1.71
CA ILE A 47 1.21 -1.37 -1.94
C ILE A 47 1.69 -0.35 -2.98
N GLY A 48 0.93 -0.16 -4.08
CA GLY A 48 1.24 0.83 -5.10
C GLY A 48 1.31 2.26 -4.56
N VAL A 49 0.36 2.64 -3.71
CA VAL A 49 0.32 3.94 -3.02
C VAL A 49 1.50 4.09 -2.05
N ALA A 50 1.85 3.03 -1.30
CA ALA A 50 3.01 3.01 -0.42
C ALA A 50 4.32 3.22 -1.20
N ILE A 51 4.50 2.51 -2.32
CA ILE A 51 5.67 2.65 -3.21
C ILE A 51 5.74 4.08 -3.78
N GLN A 52 4.61 4.64 -4.22
CA GLN A 52 4.55 6.02 -4.71
C GLN A 52 4.99 7.01 -3.62
N SER A 53 4.52 6.82 -2.39
CA SER A 53 4.85 7.67 -1.24
C SER A 53 6.35 7.63 -0.92
N ILE A 54 6.96 6.44 -0.93
CA ILE A 54 8.41 6.27 -0.77
C ILE A 54 9.16 6.97 -1.92
N ARG A 55 8.70 6.81 -3.18
CA ARG A 55 9.32 7.45 -4.34
C ARG A 55 9.29 8.98 -4.25
N VAL A 56 8.19 9.56 -3.78
CA VAL A 56 8.07 11.01 -3.52
C VAL A 56 9.04 11.44 -2.43
N HIS A 57 9.11 10.71 -1.30
CA HIS A 57 10.05 11.01 -0.23
C HIS A 57 11.51 10.95 -0.69
N CYS A 58 11.88 9.91 -1.45
CA CYS A 58 13.21 9.77 -2.05
C CYS A 58 13.53 10.90 -3.04
N ARG A 59 12.57 11.34 -3.88
CA ARG A 59 12.75 12.48 -4.80
C ARG A 59 12.99 13.78 -4.04
N ILE A 60 12.23 14.03 -2.96
CA ILE A 60 12.39 15.22 -2.12
C ILE A 60 13.78 15.20 -1.45
N LYS A 61 14.20 14.06 -0.91
CA LYS A 61 15.53 13.89 -0.28
C LYS A 61 16.68 14.11 -1.27
N LYS A 62 16.54 13.64 -2.52
CA LYS A 62 17.52 13.89 -3.59
C LYS A 62 17.59 15.36 -4.02
N LYS A 63 16.46 16.07 -4.08
CA LYS A 63 16.45 17.53 -4.36
C LYS A 63 17.07 18.35 -3.22
N LYS A 64 16.90 17.92 -1.96
CA LYS A 64 17.47 18.59 -0.78
C LYS A 64 18.99 18.42 -0.65
N LYS A 65 19.57 17.34 -1.22
CA LYS A 65 21.03 17.11 -1.28
C LYS A 65 21.74 17.84 -2.44
N LYS A 66 20.99 18.41 -3.40
CA LYS A 66 21.52 19.17 -4.55
C LYS A 66 21.43 20.70 -4.36
N LYS A 67 21.02 21.16 -3.18
CA LYS A 67 21.03 22.57 -2.79
C LYS A 67 22.06 22.79 -1.71
#